data_AF-A0A4Q0PE79-F1
#
_entry.id   AF-A0A4Q0PE79-F1
#
_cell.length_a   1.000
_cell.length_b   1.000
_cell.length_c   1.000
_cell.angle_alpha   90.00
_cell.angle_beta   90.00
_cell.angle_gamma   90.00
#
_symmetry.space_group_name_H-M   'P 1'
#
loop_
_entity.id
_entity.type
_entity.pdbx_description
1 polymer ?
#
loop_
_entity_poly.entity_id
_entity_poly.type
_entity_poly.pdbx_seq_one_letter_code
_entity_poly.pdbx_strand_id
1 'polypeptide(L)'
;MDYNAVNELKAAILKKFEEHDTINLYLEDNNIERFTLDAVFIAGIFPMQHANRLNKIAMVTNRKWIHAIANFNKALIGKDMRNFTVNKRLEAISWIASD
;
A
#
# COMPACT_ATOMS: atom_id res chain seq x y z
N MET A 1 -9.43 -8.73 2.62
CA MET A 1 -9.77 -7.42 3.21
C MET A 1 -11.27 -7.30 3.48
N ASP A 2 -12.11 -7.14 2.46
CA ASP A 2 -13.52 -6.68 2.48
C ASP A 2 -13.67 -5.16 2.25
N TYR A 3 -14.77 -4.72 1.62
CA TYR A 3 -14.99 -3.32 1.24
C TYR A 3 -14.97 -2.39 2.45
N ASN A 4 -15.48 -2.86 3.59
CA ASN A 4 -15.46 -2.09 4.83
C ASN A 4 -14.02 -1.85 5.30
N ALA A 5 -13.17 -2.88 5.33
CA ALA A 5 -11.78 -2.76 5.74
C ALA A 5 -10.92 -1.90 4.78
N VAL A 6 -11.27 -1.81 3.48
CA VAL A 6 -10.64 -0.84 2.55
C VAL A 6 -11.01 0.60 2.94
N ASN A 7 -12.25 0.86 3.34
CA ASN A 7 -12.69 2.18 3.81
C ASN A 7 -12.11 2.55 5.19
N GLU A 8 -12.01 1.59 6.11
CA GLU A 8 -11.35 1.78 7.41
C GLU A 8 -9.88 2.14 7.22
N LEU A 9 -9.16 1.42 6.36
CA LEU A 9 -7.76 1.71 6.05
C LEU A 9 -7.60 3.06 5.33
N LYS A 10 -8.53 3.44 4.46
CA LYS A 10 -8.59 4.78 3.87
C LYS A 10 -8.78 5.87 4.94
N ALA A 11 -9.70 5.68 5.88
CA ALA A 11 -9.93 6.62 6.97
C ALA A 11 -8.71 6.74 7.90
N ALA A 12 -8.03 5.62 8.19
CA ALA A 12 -6.80 5.61 8.98
C ALA A 12 -5.64 6.37 8.29
N ILE A 13 -5.48 6.19 6.97
CA ILE A 13 -4.50 6.92 6.16
C ILE A 13 -4.81 8.43 6.15
N LEU A 14 -6.08 8.81 5.89
CA LEU A 14 -6.51 10.21 5.90
C LEU A 14 -6.30 10.87 7.26
N LYS A 15 -6.64 10.20 8.36
CA LYS A 15 -6.35 10.70 9.71
C LYS A 15 -4.86 10.90 9.95
N LYS A 16 -4.01 9.98 9.48
CA LYS A 16 -2.55 10.14 9.59
C LYS A 16 -2.00 11.29 8.74
N PHE A 17 -2.70 11.69 7.67
CA PHE A 17 -2.43 12.92 6.93
C PHE A 17 -2.91 14.21 7.62
N GLU A 18 -3.67 14.15 8.71
CA GLU A 18 -3.95 15.32 9.56
C GLU A 18 -2.79 15.56 10.55
N GLU A 19 -2.07 14.50 10.93
CA GLU A 19 -0.98 14.52 11.90
C GLU A 19 0.43 14.64 11.25
N HIS A 20 0.58 14.24 9.97
CA HIS A 20 1.87 14.16 9.29
C HIS A 20 1.80 14.61 7.81
N ASP A 21 2.77 15.42 7.36
CA ASP A 21 2.86 15.87 5.96
C ASP A 21 2.98 14.70 4.97
N THR A 22 3.83 13.72 5.30
CA THR A 22 4.02 12.48 4.55
C THR A 22 4.00 11.27 5.49
N ILE A 23 3.64 10.10 4.95
CA ILE A 23 3.72 8.83 5.66
C ILE A 23 4.36 7.74 4.80
N ASN A 24 5.02 6.79 5.46
CA ASN A 24 5.41 5.51 4.85
C ASN A 24 4.32 4.47 5.16
N LEU A 25 3.98 3.63 4.17
CA LEU A 25 2.85 2.70 4.26
C LEU A 25 3.33 1.24 4.14
N TYR A 26 3.20 0.46 5.22
CA TYR A 26 3.44 -0.98 5.22
C TYR A 26 2.11 -1.74 5.14
N LEU A 27 2.04 -2.71 4.22
CA LEU A 27 0.86 -3.51 3.95
C LEU A 27 1.29 -4.98 3.84
N GLU A 28 0.57 -5.87 4.53
CA GLU A 28 0.87 -7.30 4.54
C GLU A 28 -0.41 -8.12 4.41
N ASP A 29 -0.46 -9.00 3.41
CA ASP A 29 -1.55 -9.97 3.26
C ASP A 29 -1.20 -11.28 3.97
N ASN A 30 -1.81 -11.49 5.13
CA ASN A 30 -1.74 -12.73 5.90
C ASN A 30 -2.65 -13.83 5.32
N ASN A 31 -2.64 -14.00 4.00
CA ASN A 31 -3.24 -15.11 3.27
C ASN A 31 -4.78 -15.21 3.36
N ILE A 32 -5.50 -14.07 3.44
CA ILE A 32 -6.98 -14.08 3.50
C ILE A 32 -7.55 -14.33 2.10
N GLU A 33 -8.18 -15.48 1.85
CA GLU A 33 -8.53 -15.99 0.50
C GLU A 33 -9.34 -15.06 -0.43
N ARG A 34 -9.93 -13.96 0.07
CA ARG A 34 -10.83 -13.07 -0.70
C ARG A 34 -10.06 -12.12 -1.65
N PHE A 35 -9.99 -12.58 -2.89
CA PHE A 35 -9.06 -12.19 -3.99
C PHE A 35 -9.28 -10.82 -4.66
N THR A 36 -10.32 -10.06 -4.33
CA THR A 36 -10.78 -8.90 -5.14
C THR A 36 -10.27 -7.53 -4.70
N LEU A 37 -9.63 -7.41 -3.54
CA LEU A 37 -9.52 -6.11 -2.87
C LEU A 37 -8.18 -5.40 -2.98
N ASP A 38 -7.09 -6.09 -3.29
CA ASP A 38 -5.77 -5.46 -3.39
C ASP A 38 -5.72 -4.46 -4.58
N ALA A 39 -6.39 -4.81 -5.68
CA ALA A 39 -6.56 -3.93 -6.83
C ALA A 39 -7.54 -2.78 -6.55
N VAL A 40 -8.62 -3.01 -5.79
CA VAL A 40 -9.60 -1.98 -5.40
C VAL A 40 -9.02 -1.02 -4.36
N PHE A 41 -8.14 -1.50 -3.49
CA PHE A 41 -7.37 -0.70 -2.54
C PHE A 41 -6.47 0.29 -3.28
N ILE A 42 -5.68 -0.18 -4.26
CA ILE A 42 -4.78 0.67 -5.06
C ILE A 42 -5.58 1.58 -6.01
N ALA A 43 -6.73 1.15 -6.54
CA ALA A 43 -7.60 2.01 -7.33
C ALA A 43 -8.38 3.06 -6.49
N GLY A 44 -8.76 2.73 -5.25
CA GLY A 44 -9.75 3.47 -4.45
C GLY A 44 -9.17 4.40 -3.36
N ILE A 45 -7.92 4.18 -2.96
CA ILE A 45 -7.17 5.08 -2.04
C ILE A 45 -6.22 6.03 -2.80
N PHE A 46 -5.95 5.76 -4.08
CA PHE A 46 -5.21 6.67 -4.96
C PHE A 46 -6.08 7.60 -5.85
N PRO A 47 -7.21 8.21 -5.41
CA PRO A 47 -7.61 9.50 -5.97
C PRO A 47 -6.43 10.47 -5.85
N MET A 48 -6.06 11.11 -6.94
CA MET A 48 -4.76 11.77 -7.18
C MET A 48 -4.35 12.87 -6.17
N GLN A 49 -5.23 13.26 -5.24
CA GLN A 49 -5.08 14.40 -4.34
C GLN A 49 -4.07 14.17 -3.19
N HIS A 50 -3.78 12.91 -2.82
CA HIS A 50 -2.90 12.60 -1.68
C HIS A 50 -1.75 11.64 -2.01
N ALA A 51 -1.63 11.19 -3.26
CA ALA A 51 -0.57 10.26 -3.67
C ALA A 51 0.85 10.80 -3.38
N ASN A 52 1.07 12.11 -3.55
CA ASN A 52 2.35 12.78 -3.27
C ASN A 52 2.72 12.82 -1.78
N ARG A 53 1.82 12.41 -0.87
CA ARG A 53 2.04 12.34 0.58
C ARG A 53 2.41 10.93 1.05
N LEU A 54 2.35 9.92 0.18
CA LEU A 54 2.93 8.61 0.42
C LEU A 54 4.40 8.65 -0.03
N ASN A 55 5.33 8.47 0.92
CA ASN A 55 6.76 8.66 0.69
C ASN A 55 7.55 7.37 0.46
N LYS A 56 7.07 6.24 1.00
CA LYS A 56 7.51 4.87 0.70
C LYS A 56 6.33 3.93 0.87
N ILE A 57 6.21 2.89 0.05
CA ILE A 57 5.15 1.86 0.19
C ILE A 57 5.76 0.46 0.13
N ALA A 58 5.62 -0.31 1.21
CA ALA A 58 6.01 -1.72 1.29
C ALA A 58 4.77 -2.61 1.20
N MET A 59 4.69 -3.45 0.18
CA MET A 59 3.67 -4.50 0.09
C MET A 59 4.32 -5.88 0.30
N VAL A 60 3.83 -6.63 1.29
CA VAL A 60 4.34 -7.95 1.68
C VAL A 60 3.28 -9.01 1.40
N THR A 61 3.48 -9.82 0.35
CA THR A 61 2.54 -10.89 -0.03
C THR A 61 3.18 -11.86 -1.02
N ASN A 62 2.68 -13.10 -1.06
CA ASN A 62 3.09 -14.12 -2.02
C ASN A 62 2.24 -14.15 -3.31
N ARG A 63 1.23 -13.28 -3.44
CA ARG A 63 0.34 -13.26 -4.62
C ARG A 63 1.02 -12.62 -5.84
N LYS A 64 0.52 -12.95 -7.04
CA LYS A 64 0.98 -12.37 -8.33
C LYS A 64 0.28 -11.05 -8.70
N TRP A 65 -0.24 -10.30 -7.73
CA TRP A 65 -0.88 -8.99 -7.90
C TRP A 65 0.02 -7.95 -8.60
N ILE A 66 1.33 -8.20 -8.68
CA ILE A 66 2.31 -7.40 -9.44
C ILE A 66 1.88 -7.15 -10.89
N HIS A 67 1.10 -8.05 -11.50
CA HIS A 67 0.53 -7.83 -12.84
C HIS A 67 -0.67 -6.87 -12.85
N ALA A 68 -1.43 -6.77 -11.75
CA ALA A 68 -2.54 -5.83 -11.62
C ALA A 68 -2.05 -4.38 -11.41
N ILE A 69 -0.90 -4.21 -10.75
CA ILE A 69 -0.26 -2.89 -10.56
C ILE A 69 0.70 -2.48 -11.67
N ALA A 70 1.10 -3.39 -12.57
CA ALA A 70 1.98 -3.06 -13.70
C ALA A 70 1.41 -1.96 -14.62
N ASN A 71 0.08 -1.79 -14.63
CA ASN A 71 -0.63 -0.76 -15.38
C ASN A 71 -0.82 0.56 -14.61
N PHE A 72 -0.50 0.61 -13.31
CA PHE A 72 -0.49 1.87 -12.56
C PHE A 72 0.81 2.62 -12.86
N ASN A 73 0.70 3.84 -13.37
CA ASN A 73 1.87 4.68 -13.63
C ASN A 73 2.71 4.85 -12.38
N LYS A 74 4.01 4.57 -12.46
CA LYS A 74 4.97 4.77 -11.36
C LYS A 74 5.05 6.23 -10.87
N ALA A 75 4.53 7.18 -11.64
CA ALA A 75 4.39 8.59 -11.27
C ALA A 75 3.13 8.91 -10.43
N LEU A 76 2.14 8.01 -10.41
CA LEU A 76 0.90 8.15 -9.60
C LEU A 76 0.99 7.49 -8.23
N ILE A 77 1.93 6.57 -8.04
CA ILE A 77 2.24 6.00 -6.74
C ILE A 77 3.43 6.79 -6.21
N GLY A 78 3.18 7.60 -5.17
CA GLY A 78 4.19 8.45 -4.54
C GLY A 78 5.46 7.66 -4.19
N LYS A 79 6.59 8.37 -4.25
CA LYS A 79 7.99 7.90 -4.15
C LYS A 79 8.18 6.48 -3.60
N ASP A 80 8.93 5.69 -4.35
CA ASP A 80 9.39 4.33 -4.00
C ASP A 80 8.33 3.39 -3.41
N MET A 81 7.71 2.60 -4.29
CA MET A 81 6.96 1.40 -3.93
C MET A 81 7.83 0.15 -4.10
N ARG A 82 7.86 -0.76 -3.13
CA ARG A 82 8.56 -2.04 -3.19
C ARG A 82 7.69 -3.20 -2.73
N ASN A 83 7.91 -4.34 -3.37
CA ASN A 83 7.17 -5.57 -3.16
C ASN A 83 8.08 -6.63 -2.58
N PHE A 84 7.61 -7.31 -1.54
CA PHE A 84 8.34 -8.35 -0.83
C PHE A 84 7.45 -9.58 -0.72
N THR A 85 8.05 -10.77 -0.80
CA THR A 85 7.39 -12.02 -0.43
C THR A 85 7.28 -12.11 1.09
N VAL A 86 6.36 -12.93 1.62
CA VAL A 86 6.08 -12.99 3.07
C VAL A 86 7.31 -13.41 3.90
N ASN A 87 8.17 -14.27 3.35
CA ASN A 87 9.45 -14.64 3.97
C ASN A 87 10.47 -13.48 4.07
N LYS A 88 10.24 -12.36 3.37
CA LYS A 88 11.03 -11.13 3.41
C LYS A 88 10.39 -10.02 4.26
N ARG A 89 9.41 -10.32 5.14
CA ARG A 89 8.75 -9.33 6.01
C ARG A 89 9.71 -8.42 6.79
N LEU A 90 10.83 -8.95 7.28
CA LEU A 90 11.82 -8.18 8.05
C LEU A 90 12.61 -7.21 7.18
N GLU A 91 12.89 -7.58 5.93
CA GLU A 91 13.52 -6.71 4.92
C GLU A 91 12.58 -5.56 4.55
N ALA A 92 11.28 -5.86 4.40
CA ALA A 92 10.24 -4.86 4.16
C ALA A 92 10.11 -3.86 5.32
N ILE A 93 10.13 -4.34 6.57
CA ILE A 93 10.10 -3.49 7.78
C ILE A 93 11.38 -2.65 7.89
N SER A 94 12.55 -3.24 7.64
CA SER A 94 13.81 -2.50 7.67
C SER A 94 13.88 -1.42 6.60
N TRP A 95 13.29 -1.65 5.43
CA TRP A 95 13.28 -0.69 4.34
C TRP A 95 12.21 0.41 4.51
N ILE A 96 11.01 0.08 5.01
CA ILE A 96 9.95 1.08 5.23
C ILE A 96 10.27 2.04 6.39
N ALA A 97 11.12 1.61 7.31
CA ALA A 97 11.61 2.40 8.44
C ALA A 97 12.94 3.12 8.18
N SER A 98 13.59 2.90 7.01
CA SER A 98 14.76 3.69 6.63
C SER A 98 14.34 5.10 6.22
N ASP A 99 15.24 6.08 6.39
CA ASP A 99 15.16 7.37 5.69
C ASP A 99 15.30 7.18 4.16
#